data_AF-A0A3D2TV82-F1
#
_entry.id   AF-A0A3D2TV82-F1
#
_cell.length_a   1.000
_cell.length_b   1.000
_cell.length_c   1.000
_cell.angle_alpha   90.00
_cell.angle_beta   90.00
_cell.angle_gamma   90.00
#
_symmetry.space_group_name_H-M   'P 1'
#
loop_
_entity.id
_entity.type
_entity.pdbx_description
1 polymer ?
#
loop_
_entity_poly.entity_id
_entity_poly.type
_entity_poly.pdbx_seq_one_letter_code
_entity_poly.pdbx_strand_id
1 'polypeptide(L)'
;MTKVNIYYGGRGLIEDPTIYVMDKITEVLNELNVVVRRYNLYEDKKGISVLPKTLKEADAVILAASVEWFSYGGLLQQFLDACWLYGDKETIQSLCMMPVVLSTTYGEKEASLQLTKAWELLGGKPCDGIEAYITDPEDFKANDGYTTFVEKRVELFYRTFTGKLETLPSSNSLSPDTLSRPLSIDLTPQESEQLSEYVSNDQYVQKQKEDIQELSEIFRTLLGDDEDPMSSSDPYIRALSSHFHGIPDISVRFTLEITDEDRCLYITADGDILHCTYKQPKNFEPHVTMKLKAELLTQIIHGETTLQSAFRTGNVIAKGDFKILRSFDELFRFE
;
A
#
# COMPACT_ATOMS: atom_id res chain seq x y z
N MET A 1 22.76 34.72 7.46
CA MET A 1 23.65 33.56 7.20
C MET A 1 22.78 32.34 7.33
N THR A 2 22.77 31.50 6.29
CA THR A 2 21.90 30.32 6.22
C THR A 2 22.25 29.34 7.33
N LYS A 3 21.25 28.79 8.03
CA LYS A 3 21.41 27.91 9.19
C LYS A 3 20.64 26.61 8.99
N VAL A 4 21.28 25.50 9.30
CA VAL A 4 20.66 24.17 9.31
C VAL A 4 20.81 23.54 10.68
N ASN A 5 19.70 23.11 11.26
CA ASN A 5 19.72 22.36 12.52
C ASN A 5 19.66 20.86 12.23
N ILE A 6 20.58 20.09 12.81
CA ILE A 6 20.57 18.63 12.78
C ILE A 6 20.13 18.14 14.16
N TYR A 7 19.03 17.39 14.23
CA TYR A 7 18.58 16.71 15.45
C TYR A 7 18.87 15.22 15.31
N TYR A 8 19.76 14.72 16.18
CA TYR A 8 20.23 13.35 16.12
C TYR A 8 19.63 12.49 17.24
N GLY A 9 18.87 11.47 16.83
CA GLY A 9 18.14 10.56 17.72
C GLY A 9 18.88 9.28 18.12
N GLY A 10 20.10 9.06 17.62
CA GLY A 10 20.89 7.90 17.99
C GLY A 10 21.52 8.01 19.38
N ARG A 11 22.31 7.01 19.76
CA ARG A 11 22.89 6.88 21.10
C ARG A 11 24.29 7.50 21.25
N GLY A 12 24.87 8.01 20.16
CA GLY A 12 26.23 8.57 20.18
C GLY A 12 27.33 7.49 20.20
N LEU A 13 27.04 6.29 19.69
CA LEU A 13 28.05 5.24 19.55
C LEU A 13 29.06 5.64 18.47
N ILE A 14 30.35 5.51 18.75
CA ILE A 14 31.44 5.91 17.82
C ILE A 14 31.33 5.19 16.47
N GLU A 15 30.85 3.96 16.48
CA GLU A 15 30.68 3.11 15.30
C GLU A 15 29.36 3.35 14.55
N ASP A 16 28.51 4.27 15.03
CA ASP A 16 27.25 4.57 14.37
C ASP A 16 27.48 5.26 13.02
N PRO A 17 27.13 4.62 11.89
CA PRO A 17 27.37 5.19 10.57
C PRO A 17 26.55 6.46 10.30
N THR A 18 25.46 6.69 11.04
CA THR A 18 24.68 7.94 11.00
C THR A 18 25.54 9.15 11.36
N ILE A 19 26.48 8.97 12.31
CA ILE A 19 27.40 10.04 12.72
C ILE A 19 28.30 10.43 11.56
N TYR A 20 28.87 9.45 10.87
CA TYR A 20 29.71 9.72 9.70
C TYR A 20 28.95 10.46 8.59
N VAL A 21 27.71 10.04 8.29
CA VAL A 21 26.87 10.74 7.31
C VAL A 21 26.59 12.18 7.75
N MET A 22 26.25 12.41 9.02
CA MET A 22 26.04 13.78 9.54
C MET A 22 27.30 14.64 9.47
N ASP A 23 28.46 14.07 9.74
CA ASP A 23 29.74 14.80 9.67
C ASP A 23 30.03 15.20 8.22
N LYS A 24 29.79 14.29 7.25
CA LYS A 24 29.93 14.62 5.82
C LYS A 24 28.90 15.63 5.34
N ILE A 25 27.65 15.54 5.80
CA ILE A 25 26.61 16.56 5.54
C ILE A 25 27.10 17.92 6.06
N THR A 26 27.67 17.95 7.27
CA THR A 26 28.15 19.17 7.91
C THR A 26 29.31 19.79 7.13
N GLU A 27 30.25 18.98 6.67
CA GLU A 27 31.35 19.39 5.79
C GLU A 27 30.83 20.08 4.52
N VAL A 28 29.96 19.40 3.76
CA VAL A 28 29.40 19.92 2.50
C VAL A 28 28.61 21.21 2.72
N LEU A 29 27.78 21.28 3.77
CA LEU A 29 27.02 22.49 4.08
C LEU A 29 27.92 23.66 4.49
N ASN A 30 28.99 23.40 5.26
CA ASN A 30 29.95 24.43 5.63
C ASN A 30 30.70 24.98 4.41
N GLU A 31 31.07 24.14 3.44
CA GLU A 31 31.66 24.57 2.16
C GLU A 31 30.70 25.49 1.38
N LEU A 32 29.40 25.28 1.50
CA LEU A 32 28.35 26.12 0.92
C LEU A 32 28.02 27.38 1.76
N ASN A 33 28.83 27.71 2.77
CA ASN A 33 28.65 28.81 3.72
C ASN A 33 27.35 28.72 4.55
N VAL A 34 26.88 27.50 4.83
CA VAL A 34 25.75 27.23 5.72
C VAL A 34 26.25 26.89 7.12
N VAL A 35 25.70 27.53 8.14
CA VAL A 35 26.03 27.24 9.54
C VAL A 35 25.22 26.04 10.00
N VAL A 36 25.89 24.95 10.34
CA VAL A 36 25.25 23.76 10.88
C VAL A 36 25.27 23.77 12.41
N ARG A 37 24.10 23.56 13.03
CA ARG A 37 23.97 23.36 14.48
C ARG A 37 23.47 21.95 14.76
N ARG A 38 24.29 21.17 15.47
CA ARG A 38 23.98 19.79 15.83
C ARG A 38 23.42 19.72 17.24
N TYR A 39 22.30 19.02 17.39
CA TYR A 39 21.62 18.72 18.65
C TYR A 39 21.61 17.21 18.83
N ASN A 40 22.54 16.71 19.64
CA ASN A 40 22.61 15.32 20.03
C ASN A 40 21.59 15.06 21.15
N LEU A 41 20.44 14.47 20.81
CA LEU A 41 19.31 14.34 21.74
C LEU A 41 19.62 13.45 22.95
N TYR A 42 20.63 12.59 22.85
CA TYR A 42 21.07 11.73 23.95
C TYR A 42 21.83 12.49 25.05
N GLU A 43 22.41 13.66 24.74
CA GLU A 43 23.23 14.44 25.70
C GLU A 43 22.37 15.15 26.76
N ASP A 44 21.22 15.70 26.37
CA ASP A 44 20.26 16.32 27.28
C ASP A 44 18.82 15.91 26.97
N LYS A 45 18.45 14.72 27.44
CA LYS A 45 17.10 14.17 27.26
C LYS A 45 16.00 15.03 27.88
N LYS A 46 16.30 15.72 29.00
CA LYS A 46 15.31 16.58 29.69
C LYS A 46 15.10 17.89 28.93
N GLY A 47 16.16 18.40 28.30
CA GLY A 47 16.15 19.59 27.46
C GLY A 47 15.43 19.42 26.12
N ILE A 48 15.08 18.20 25.69
CA ILE A 48 14.38 17.97 24.41
C ILE A 48 13.09 18.81 24.31
N SER A 49 12.35 18.94 25.41
CA SER A 49 11.11 19.73 25.48
C SER A 49 11.27 21.20 25.08
N VAL A 50 12.47 21.77 25.23
CA VAL A 50 12.75 23.17 24.89
C VAL A 50 13.41 23.35 23.53
N LEU A 51 13.81 22.27 22.85
CA LEU A 51 14.45 22.34 21.53
C LEU A 51 13.55 22.88 20.40
N PRO A 52 12.21 22.75 20.40
CA PRO A 52 11.38 23.33 19.35
C PRO A 52 11.59 24.84 19.15
N LYS A 53 12.02 25.56 20.20
CA LYS A 53 12.34 27.00 20.08
C LYS A 53 13.51 27.28 19.14
N THR A 54 14.41 26.31 18.92
CA THR A 54 15.59 26.49 18.05
C THR A 54 15.24 26.42 16.58
N LEU A 55 14.05 25.91 16.23
CA LEU A 55 13.53 25.88 14.85
C LEU A 55 13.37 27.29 14.26
N LYS A 56 13.08 28.30 15.11
CA LYS A 56 12.96 29.71 14.68
C LYS A 56 14.25 30.30 14.14
N GLU A 57 15.37 29.71 14.49
CA GLU A 57 16.69 30.17 14.05
C GLU A 57 17.23 29.39 12.85
N ALA A 58 16.50 28.37 12.37
CA ALA A 58 16.91 27.52 11.27
C ALA A 58 16.21 27.94 9.97
N ASP A 59 16.91 27.77 8.85
CA ASP A 59 16.33 27.87 7.51
C ASP A 59 15.92 26.48 6.98
N ALA A 60 16.55 25.41 7.48
CA ALA A 60 16.14 24.03 7.23
C ALA A 60 16.56 23.09 8.37
N VAL A 61 15.97 21.90 8.38
CA VAL A 61 16.14 20.89 9.44
C VAL A 61 16.60 19.57 8.85
N ILE A 62 17.43 18.84 9.60
CA ILE A 62 17.79 17.45 9.31
C ILE A 62 17.43 16.62 10.53
N LEU A 63 16.64 15.57 10.33
CA LEU A 63 16.29 14.61 11.38
C LEU A 63 17.09 13.33 11.13
N ALA A 64 18.08 13.07 11.98
CA ALA A 64 19.02 11.98 11.84
C ALA A 64 18.70 10.84 12.82
N ALA A 65 18.33 9.68 12.30
CA ALA A 65 17.93 8.51 13.07
C ALA A 65 18.87 7.32 12.83
N SER A 66 19.22 6.65 13.92
CA SER A 66 19.92 5.36 13.89
C SER A 66 18.94 4.27 14.25
N VAL A 67 18.64 3.39 13.30
CA VAL A 67 17.65 2.32 13.45
C VAL A 67 18.33 1.07 13.99
N GLU A 68 17.99 0.74 15.23
CA GLU A 68 18.52 -0.44 15.93
C GLU A 68 17.44 -1.52 16.15
N TRP A 69 16.18 -1.10 16.28
CA TRP A 69 15.05 -2.01 16.52
C TRP A 69 13.83 -1.65 15.68
N PHE A 70 13.13 -0.56 16.02
CA PHE A 70 11.88 -0.19 15.37
C PHE A 70 11.76 1.32 15.24
N SER A 71 11.42 1.77 14.03
CA SER A 71 11.22 3.19 13.71
C SER A 71 12.46 4.06 13.94
N TYR A 72 12.28 5.38 13.93
CA TYR A 72 13.31 6.41 14.06
C TYR A 72 13.75 6.68 15.52
N GLY A 73 13.30 5.86 16.47
CA GLY A 73 13.77 5.87 17.86
C GLY A 73 13.05 6.87 18.79
N GLY A 74 13.09 6.56 20.09
CA GLY A 74 12.31 7.28 21.11
C GLY A 74 12.78 8.71 21.41
N LEU A 75 14.04 9.06 21.15
CA LEU A 75 14.54 10.42 21.36
C LEU A 75 14.00 11.39 20.30
N LEU A 76 14.00 10.96 19.02
CA LEU A 76 13.36 11.73 17.95
C LEU A 76 11.85 11.80 18.13
N GLN A 77 11.21 10.72 18.60
CA GLN A 77 9.80 10.75 18.97
C GLN A 77 9.54 11.85 20.01
N GLN A 78 10.29 11.89 21.11
CA GLN A 78 10.15 12.93 22.14
C GLN A 78 10.36 14.34 21.59
N PHE A 79 11.28 14.51 20.64
CA PHE A 79 11.49 15.79 19.97
C PHE A 79 10.29 16.19 19.09
N LEU A 80 9.75 15.25 18.31
CA LEU A 80 8.57 15.49 17.47
C LEU A 80 7.32 15.77 18.33
N ASP A 81 7.14 15.06 19.45
CA ASP A 81 6.08 15.32 20.43
C ASP A 81 6.24 16.72 21.02
N ALA A 82 7.47 17.15 21.33
CA ALA A 82 7.74 18.50 21.78
C ALA A 82 7.44 19.55 20.69
N CYS A 83 7.77 19.28 19.42
CA CYS A 83 7.39 20.12 18.29
C CYS A 83 5.87 20.17 18.09
N TRP A 84 5.16 19.09 18.39
CA TRP A 84 3.71 19.07 18.35
C TRP A 84 3.11 20.00 19.41
N LEU A 85 3.58 19.89 20.65
CA LEU A 85 3.05 20.58 21.83
C LEU A 85 3.50 22.04 21.96
N TYR A 86 4.79 22.31 21.67
CA TYR A 86 5.44 23.59 21.97
C TYR A 86 6.04 24.26 20.72
N GLY A 87 6.03 23.57 19.57
CA GLY A 87 6.57 24.11 18.32
C GLY A 87 5.68 25.19 17.72
N ASP A 88 6.32 26.21 17.16
CA ASP A 88 5.65 27.25 16.39
C ASP A 88 5.26 26.71 15.01
N LYS A 89 3.95 26.54 14.78
CA LYS A 89 3.43 25.91 13.55
C LYS A 89 3.72 26.71 12.30
N GLU A 90 3.69 28.05 12.36
CA GLU A 90 4.01 28.89 11.20
C GLU A 90 5.48 28.72 10.81
N THR A 91 6.36 28.65 11.81
CA THR A 91 7.78 28.37 11.57
C THR A 91 7.95 27.00 10.92
N ILE A 92 7.33 25.95 11.48
CA ILE A 92 7.45 24.59 10.95
C ILE A 92 6.93 24.48 9.51
N GLN A 93 5.82 25.15 9.18
CA GLN A 93 5.26 25.16 7.82
C GLN A 93 6.21 25.71 6.75
N SER A 94 7.09 26.64 7.14
CA SER A 94 8.10 27.18 6.24
C SER A 94 9.31 26.27 6.04
N LEU A 95 9.59 25.38 7.00
CA LEU A 95 10.83 24.62 7.08
C LEU A 95 10.84 23.36 6.21
N CYS A 96 11.90 23.24 5.42
CA CYS A 96 12.27 22.01 4.76
C CYS A 96 12.98 21.05 5.73
N MET A 97 12.64 19.77 5.69
CA MET A 97 13.26 18.72 6.50
C MET A 97 13.78 17.58 5.65
N MET A 98 15.06 17.24 5.82
CA MET A 98 15.65 16.05 5.21
C MET A 98 15.80 14.93 6.25
N PRO A 99 15.19 13.75 6.05
CA PRO A 99 15.43 12.61 6.91
C PRO A 99 16.77 11.95 6.57
N VAL A 100 17.54 11.58 7.59
CA VAL A 100 18.78 10.81 7.45
C VAL A 100 18.66 9.59 8.34
N VAL A 101 18.37 8.44 7.75
CA VAL A 101 18.00 7.23 8.50
C VAL A 101 18.91 6.08 8.09
N LEU A 102 19.78 5.66 9.01
CA LEU A 102 20.70 4.55 8.77
C LEU A 102 20.36 3.39 9.71
N SER A 103 20.46 2.17 9.20
CA SER A 103 20.25 0.93 9.97
C SER A 103 21.49 0.04 9.88
N THR A 104 21.77 -0.71 10.95
CA THR A 104 22.76 -1.81 10.94
C THR A 104 22.10 -3.19 10.99
N THR A 105 20.76 -3.23 11.09
CA THR A 105 19.96 -4.46 11.12
C THR A 105 18.97 -4.50 9.97
N TYR A 106 17.90 -3.71 10.02
CA TYR A 106 16.90 -3.49 8.98
C TYR A 106 15.92 -2.38 9.42
N GLY A 107 15.07 -1.90 8.51
CA GLY A 107 13.91 -1.06 8.85
C GLY A 107 14.11 0.43 8.60
N GLU A 108 15.22 0.82 7.97
CA GLU A 108 15.53 2.21 7.59
C GLU A 108 14.46 2.83 6.70
N LYS A 109 13.91 2.08 5.74
CA LYS A 109 12.84 2.58 4.86
C LYS A 109 11.56 2.91 5.63
N GLU A 110 11.16 2.03 6.54
CA GLU A 110 9.94 2.24 7.34
C GLU A 110 10.14 3.38 8.34
N ALA A 111 11.31 3.45 8.98
CA ALA A 111 11.66 4.56 9.86
C ALA A 111 11.70 5.91 9.11
N SER A 112 12.28 5.94 7.91
CA SER A 112 12.31 7.11 7.01
C SER A 112 10.90 7.56 6.63
N LEU A 113 10.02 6.62 6.23
CA LEU A 113 8.63 6.90 5.92
C LEU A 113 7.88 7.48 7.12
N GLN A 114 8.02 6.88 8.30
CA GLN A 114 7.34 7.35 9.51
C GLN A 114 7.85 8.71 9.97
N LEU A 115 9.16 8.96 9.86
CA LEU A 115 9.78 10.24 10.21
C LEU A 115 9.31 11.36 9.29
N THR A 116 9.22 11.05 7.99
CA THR A 116 8.68 11.94 6.95
C THR A 116 7.22 12.30 7.26
N LYS A 117 6.37 11.29 7.48
CA LYS A 117 4.96 11.49 7.84
C LYS A 117 4.78 12.30 9.11
N ALA A 118 5.60 12.05 10.13
CA ALA A 118 5.52 12.80 11.39
C ALA A 118 5.82 14.29 11.18
N TRP A 119 6.80 14.62 10.32
CA TRP A 119 7.10 16.01 9.98
C TRP A 119 6.01 16.67 9.13
N GLU A 120 5.42 15.94 8.18
CA GLU A 120 4.27 16.41 7.42
C GLU A 120 3.07 16.71 8.31
N LEU A 121 2.78 15.86 9.29
CA LEU A 121 1.71 16.08 10.27
C LEU A 121 1.95 17.30 11.15
N LEU A 122 3.20 17.68 11.39
CA LEU A 122 3.54 18.95 12.04
C LEU A 122 3.32 20.17 11.13
N GLY A 123 3.08 19.95 9.84
CA GLY A 123 2.86 20.96 8.80
C GLY A 123 4.11 21.30 8.00
N GLY A 124 5.25 20.66 8.27
CA GLY A 124 6.51 20.98 7.62
C GLY A 124 6.68 20.32 6.25
N LYS A 125 7.69 20.77 5.50
CA LYS A 125 7.94 20.31 4.12
C LYS A 125 9.02 19.21 4.10
N PRO A 126 8.67 17.93 3.92
CA PRO A 126 9.68 16.90 3.76
C PRO A 126 10.44 17.06 2.44
N CYS A 127 11.70 16.68 2.44
CA CYS A 127 12.58 16.63 1.29
C CYS A 127 13.16 15.23 1.15
N ASP A 128 13.73 14.95 -0.02
CA ASP A 128 14.41 13.69 -0.29
C ASP A 128 15.58 13.46 0.68
N GLY A 129 15.48 12.39 1.46
CA GLY A 129 16.42 12.02 2.51
C GLY A 129 17.58 11.13 2.08
N ILE A 130 18.32 10.65 3.08
CA ILE A 130 19.29 9.57 2.95
C ILE A 130 18.77 8.40 3.78
N GLU A 131 18.56 7.26 3.15
CA GLU A 131 18.19 6.01 3.79
C GLU A 131 19.16 4.91 3.36
N ALA A 132 19.79 4.23 4.32
CA ALA A 132 20.78 3.20 4.01
C ALA A 132 20.89 2.13 5.09
N TYR A 133 20.98 0.88 4.65
CA TYR A 133 21.39 -0.24 5.47
C TYR A 133 22.91 -0.46 5.32
N ILE A 134 23.62 -0.51 6.45
CA ILE A 134 25.08 -0.61 6.48
C ILE A 134 25.49 -1.82 7.31
N THR A 135 26.10 -2.80 6.66
CA THR A 135 26.65 -4.00 7.30
C THR A 135 27.98 -3.75 7.98
N ASP A 136 28.84 -2.95 7.34
CA ASP A 136 30.18 -2.62 7.84
C ASP A 136 30.40 -1.09 7.74
N PRO A 137 30.46 -0.38 8.88
CA PRO A 137 30.73 1.05 8.90
C PRO A 137 32.11 1.46 8.35
N GLU A 138 33.13 0.60 8.40
CA GLU A 138 34.45 0.93 7.87
C GLU A 138 34.47 0.90 6.35
N ASP A 139 33.87 -0.14 5.75
CA ASP A 139 33.70 -0.23 4.29
C ASP A 139 32.86 0.93 3.76
N PHE A 140 31.82 1.34 4.51
CA PHE A 140 31.00 2.48 4.15
C PHE A 140 31.81 3.79 4.09
N LYS A 141 32.71 4.00 5.06
CA LYS A 141 33.59 5.18 5.12
C LYS A 141 34.65 5.18 4.02
N ALA A 142 35.14 4.00 3.64
CA ALA A 142 36.19 3.86 2.63
C ALA A 142 35.67 3.95 1.18
N ASN A 143 34.35 3.97 0.97
CA ASN A 143 33.75 3.94 -0.36
C ASN A 143 33.43 5.35 -0.89
N ASP A 144 34.24 5.82 -1.84
CA ASP A 144 34.08 7.12 -2.51
C ASP A 144 32.72 7.29 -3.20
N GLY A 145 32.11 6.20 -3.67
CA GLY A 145 30.80 6.22 -4.31
C GLY A 145 29.67 6.61 -3.34
N TYR A 146 29.73 6.12 -2.10
CA TYR A 146 28.77 6.49 -1.06
C TYR A 146 28.98 7.94 -0.60
N THR A 147 30.21 8.38 -0.46
CA THR A 147 30.53 9.78 -0.17
C THR A 147 29.95 10.71 -1.23
N THR A 148 30.17 10.39 -2.52
CA THR A 148 29.60 11.16 -3.65
C THR A 148 28.07 11.17 -3.63
N PHE A 149 27.44 10.07 -3.22
CA PHE A 149 25.98 10.00 -3.08
C PHE A 149 25.45 10.94 -2.00
N VAL A 150 26.10 10.96 -0.82
CA VAL A 150 25.76 11.88 0.28
C VAL A 150 25.91 13.32 -0.18
N GLU A 151 27.03 13.68 -0.83
CA GLU A 151 27.29 15.02 -1.35
C GLU A 151 26.18 15.49 -2.31
N LYS A 152 25.82 14.67 -3.29
CA LYS A 152 24.74 14.98 -4.24
C LYS A 152 23.39 15.17 -3.55
N ARG A 153 23.09 14.37 -2.54
CA ARG A 153 21.82 14.50 -1.79
C ARG A 153 21.78 15.79 -0.97
N VAL A 154 22.90 16.16 -0.34
CA VAL A 154 23.01 17.41 0.42
C VAL A 154 22.94 18.62 -0.49
N GLU A 155 23.57 18.58 -1.66
CA GLU A 155 23.46 19.65 -2.67
C GLU A 155 22.01 19.83 -3.12
N LEU A 156 21.31 18.72 -3.41
CA LEU A 156 19.90 18.74 -3.77
C LEU A 156 19.07 19.39 -2.66
N PHE A 157 19.25 18.96 -1.41
CA PHE A 157 18.56 19.53 -0.25
C PHE A 157 18.83 21.03 -0.12
N TYR A 158 20.10 21.45 -0.23
CA TYR A 158 20.50 22.86 -0.20
C TYR A 158 19.79 23.68 -1.27
N ARG A 159 19.74 23.19 -2.51
CA ARG A 159 19.05 23.88 -3.60
C ARG A 159 17.55 23.97 -3.37
N THR A 160 16.93 22.94 -2.79
CA THR A 160 15.50 22.91 -2.46
C THR A 160 15.15 23.97 -1.42
N PHE A 161 15.79 23.98 -0.25
CA PHE A 161 15.39 24.89 0.82
C PHE A 161 15.83 26.35 0.55
N THR A 162 16.84 26.58 -0.27
CA THR A 162 17.21 27.94 -0.71
C THR A 162 16.37 28.47 -1.87
N GLY A 163 15.40 27.69 -2.36
CA GLY A 163 14.53 28.09 -3.48
C GLY A 163 15.23 28.15 -4.83
N LYS A 164 16.40 27.50 -4.98
CA LYS A 164 17.17 27.39 -6.23
C LYS A 164 16.74 26.18 -7.09
N LEU A 165 15.75 25.43 -6.64
CA LEU A 165 15.17 24.28 -7.33
C LEU A 165 13.65 24.45 -7.38
N GLU A 166 13.06 24.37 -8.57
CA GLU A 166 11.61 24.30 -8.71
C GLU A 166 11.15 22.89 -8.30
N THR A 167 10.26 22.83 -7.31
CA THR A 167 9.63 21.59 -6.87
C THR A 167 8.26 21.43 -7.51
N LEU A 168 7.91 20.22 -7.93
CA LEU A 168 6.55 19.93 -8.37
C LEU A 168 5.55 20.13 -7.22
N PRO A 169 4.31 20.57 -7.52
CA PRO A 169 3.29 20.70 -6.49
C PRO A 169 2.98 19.33 -5.87
N SER A 170 2.92 19.28 -4.54
CA SER A 170 2.56 18.09 -3.78
C SER A 170 1.16 18.25 -3.21
N SER A 171 0.40 17.15 -3.08
CA SER A 171 -0.92 17.18 -2.42
C SER A 171 -0.83 17.76 -1.01
N ASN A 172 0.30 17.56 -0.33
CA ASN A 172 0.50 18.01 1.05
C ASN A 172 0.88 19.50 1.14
N SER A 173 1.22 20.15 0.01
CA SER A 173 1.50 21.59 -0.04
C SER A 173 0.33 22.43 -0.55
N LEU A 174 -0.81 21.80 -0.86
CA LEU A 174 -2.01 22.45 -1.36
C LEU A 174 -3.03 22.65 -0.22
N SER A 175 -3.74 23.78 -0.26
CA SER A 175 -4.82 24.03 0.71
C SER A 175 -5.93 22.98 0.56
N PRO A 176 -6.67 22.64 1.64
CA PRO A 176 -7.79 21.70 1.59
C PRO A 176 -8.83 22.07 0.53
N ASP A 177 -9.05 23.38 0.32
CA ASP A 177 -9.95 23.93 -0.70
C ASP A 177 -9.49 23.60 -2.13
N THR A 178 -8.17 23.55 -2.36
CA THR A 178 -7.60 23.22 -3.68
C THR A 178 -7.64 21.71 -3.94
N LEU A 179 -7.46 20.88 -2.90
CA LEU A 179 -7.53 19.42 -2.99
C LEU A 179 -8.95 18.92 -3.24
N SER A 180 -9.95 19.66 -2.77
CA SER A 180 -11.37 19.30 -2.86
C SER A 180 -12.03 19.75 -4.17
N ARG A 181 -11.28 20.38 -5.09
CA ARG A 181 -11.80 20.77 -6.40
C ARG A 181 -11.63 19.60 -7.38
N PRO A 182 -12.67 18.78 -7.64
CA PRO A 182 -12.65 17.92 -8.80
C PRO A 182 -12.42 18.79 -10.04
N LEU A 183 -11.82 18.22 -11.09
CA LEU A 183 -11.77 18.84 -12.42
C LEU A 183 -13.23 19.02 -12.90
N SER A 184 -13.86 20.14 -12.52
CA SER A 184 -15.16 20.53 -13.02
C SER A 184 -14.97 20.90 -14.48
N ILE A 185 -15.67 20.21 -15.37
CA ILE A 185 -15.83 20.67 -16.74
C ILE A 185 -16.69 21.93 -16.62
N ASP A 186 -16.05 23.10 -16.65
CA ASP A 186 -16.74 24.39 -16.67
C ASP A 186 -17.36 24.56 -18.08
N LEU A 187 -18.49 23.90 -18.31
CA LEU A 187 -19.25 24.04 -19.55
C LEU A 187 -19.79 25.47 -19.63
N THR A 188 -19.57 26.13 -20.75
CA THR A 188 -20.22 27.41 -21.05
C THR A 188 -21.74 27.21 -21.15
N PRO A 189 -22.57 28.26 -20.95
CA PRO A 189 -24.03 28.14 -21.08
C PRO A 189 -24.47 27.54 -22.43
N GLN A 190 -23.73 27.82 -23.50
CA GLN A 190 -23.96 27.25 -24.83
C GLN A 190 -23.62 25.75 -24.90
N GLU A 191 -22.52 25.31 -24.27
CA GLU A 191 -22.17 23.89 -24.18
C GLU A 191 -23.14 23.12 -23.26
N SER A 192 -23.64 23.78 -22.20
CA SER A 192 -24.65 23.22 -21.30
C SER A 192 -26.02 23.11 -21.97
N GLU A 193 -26.42 24.07 -22.81
CA GLU A 193 -27.65 24.02 -23.60
C GLU A 193 -27.56 22.93 -24.69
N GLN A 194 -26.42 22.84 -25.39
CA GLN A 194 -26.17 21.76 -26.36
C GLN A 194 -26.20 20.38 -25.68
N LEU A 195 -25.57 20.22 -24.52
CA LEU A 195 -25.66 18.98 -23.75
C LEU A 195 -27.11 18.68 -23.34
N SER A 196 -27.86 19.69 -22.91
CA SER A 196 -29.25 19.53 -22.48
C SER A 196 -30.18 19.14 -23.62
N GLU A 197 -29.94 19.63 -24.84
CA GLU A 197 -30.70 19.27 -26.04
C GLU A 197 -30.42 17.81 -26.46
N TYR A 198 -29.19 17.33 -26.29
CA TYR A 198 -28.83 15.91 -26.50
C TYR A 198 -29.36 14.98 -25.40
N VAL A 199 -29.44 15.43 -24.15
CA VAL A 199 -30.00 14.66 -23.02
C VAL A 199 -31.54 14.63 -23.05
N SER A 200 -32.18 15.65 -23.62
CA SER A 200 -33.65 15.77 -23.72
C SER A 200 -34.25 15.15 -24.98
N ASN A 201 -33.42 14.66 -25.90
CA ASN A 201 -33.92 14.03 -27.12
C ASN A 201 -34.21 12.55 -26.86
N ASP A 202 -35.46 12.26 -26.45
CA ASP A 202 -35.95 10.89 -26.22
C ASP A 202 -35.68 9.97 -27.42
N GLN A 203 -35.66 10.49 -28.65
CA GLN A 203 -35.30 9.71 -29.84
C GLN A 203 -33.83 9.30 -29.86
N TYR A 204 -32.90 10.14 -29.36
CA TYR A 204 -31.48 9.81 -29.32
C TYR A 204 -31.17 8.79 -28.22
N VAL A 205 -31.82 8.90 -27.06
CA VAL A 205 -31.73 7.91 -25.98
C VAL A 205 -32.40 6.59 -26.37
N GLN A 206 -33.54 6.63 -27.05
CA GLN A 206 -34.20 5.42 -27.58
C GLN A 206 -33.33 4.77 -28.66
N LYS A 207 -32.77 5.57 -29.59
CA LYS A 207 -31.89 5.06 -30.63
C LYS A 207 -30.57 4.52 -30.08
N GLN A 208 -29.97 5.14 -29.05
CA GLN A 208 -28.83 4.55 -28.36
C GLN A 208 -29.20 3.25 -27.64
N LYS A 209 -30.39 3.15 -27.05
CA LYS A 209 -30.85 1.90 -26.41
C LYS A 209 -31.09 0.80 -27.44
N GLU A 210 -31.68 1.12 -28.59
CA GLU A 210 -31.83 0.21 -29.73
C GLU A 210 -30.48 -0.18 -30.31
N ASP A 211 -29.58 0.77 -30.55
CA ASP A 211 -28.23 0.51 -31.06
C ASP A 211 -27.41 -0.32 -30.06
N ILE A 212 -27.55 -0.09 -28.74
CA ILE A 212 -26.95 -0.93 -27.69
C ILE A 212 -27.57 -2.33 -27.71
N GLN A 213 -28.89 -2.47 -27.92
CA GLN A 213 -29.55 -3.76 -28.06
C GLN A 213 -29.09 -4.51 -29.31
N GLU A 214 -29.03 -3.85 -30.46
CA GLU A 214 -28.52 -4.42 -31.72
C GLU A 214 -27.05 -4.79 -31.59
N LEU A 215 -26.21 -3.93 -31.02
CA LEU A 215 -24.79 -4.24 -30.77
C LEU A 215 -24.64 -5.40 -29.79
N SER A 216 -25.49 -5.51 -28.78
CA SER A 216 -25.50 -6.64 -27.84
C SER A 216 -25.99 -7.92 -28.50
N GLU A 217 -26.95 -7.84 -29.40
CA GLU A 217 -27.43 -8.95 -30.22
C GLU A 217 -26.38 -9.42 -31.21
N ILE A 218 -25.69 -8.49 -31.86
CA ILE A 218 -24.57 -8.75 -32.76
C ILE A 218 -23.37 -9.32 -31.98
N PHE A 219 -23.06 -8.80 -30.79
CA PHE A 219 -22.03 -9.35 -29.90
C PHE A 219 -22.37 -10.77 -29.46
N ARG A 220 -23.61 -11.02 -29.03
CA ARG A 220 -24.10 -12.35 -28.65
C ARG A 220 -24.10 -13.33 -29.83
N THR A 221 -24.38 -12.84 -31.03
CA THR A 221 -24.35 -13.66 -32.26
C THR A 221 -22.92 -13.92 -32.75
N LEU A 222 -21.99 -12.98 -32.59
CA LEU A 222 -20.58 -13.09 -33.00
C LEU A 222 -19.71 -13.85 -31.98
N LEU A 223 -20.02 -13.80 -30.69
CA LEU A 223 -19.27 -14.52 -29.64
C LEU A 223 -19.75 -15.97 -29.45
N GLY A 224 -20.86 -16.37 -30.07
CA GLY A 224 -21.60 -17.54 -29.59
C GLY A 224 -22.15 -17.28 -28.19
N ASP A 225 -23.07 -18.11 -27.71
CA ASP A 225 -23.65 -18.02 -26.35
C ASP A 225 -22.59 -18.32 -25.27
N ASP A 226 -21.58 -17.46 -25.13
CA ASP A 226 -20.35 -17.80 -24.43
C ASP A 226 -19.72 -16.63 -23.66
N GLU A 227 -20.53 -15.76 -23.07
CA GLU A 227 -20.09 -14.90 -21.97
C GLU A 227 -21.28 -14.58 -21.05
N ASP A 228 -21.32 -15.23 -19.89
CA ASP A 228 -22.31 -15.01 -18.83
C ASP A 228 -21.71 -14.05 -17.78
N PRO A 229 -22.14 -12.77 -17.71
CA PRO A 229 -21.66 -11.79 -16.74
C PRO A 229 -22.32 -11.94 -15.36
N MET A 230 -22.69 -13.16 -14.96
CA MET A 230 -23.48 -13.45 -13.75
C MET A 230 -22.76 -14.32 -12.72
N SER A 231 -21.43 -14.25 -12.63
CA SER A 231 -20.67 -14.99 -11.60
C SER A 231 -20.87 -14.47 -10.16
N SER A 232 -21.66 -13.41 -9.95
CA SER A 232 -22.05 -12.91 -8.62
C SER A 232 -23.47 -13.28 -8.19
N SER A 233 -24.24 -13.97 -9.03
CA SER A 233 -25.65 -14.34 -8.74
C SER A 233 -25.88 -15.85 -8.53
N ASP A 234 -24.87 -16.69 -8.72
CA ASP A 234 -25.04 -18.13 -8.60
C ASP A 234 -25.11 -18.58 -7.12
N PRO A 235 -26.16 -19.32 -6.71
CA PRO A 235 -26.38 -19.68 -5.31
C PRO A 235 -25.31 -20.62 -4.76
N TYR A 236 -24.73 -21.52 -5.58
CA TYR A 236 -23.71 -22.47 -5.13
C TYR A 236 -22.36 -21.78 -4.91
N ILE A 237 -21.94 -20.93 -5.86
CA ILE A 237 -20.69 -20.15 -5.70
C ILE A 237 -20.78 -19.25 -4.47
N ARG A 238 -21.90 -18.53 -4.31
CA ARG A 238 -22.10 -17.63 -3.17
C ARG A 238 -22.04 -18.37 -1.83
N ALA A 239 -22.68 -19.53 -1.74
CA ALA A 239 -22.70 -20.31 -0.51
C ALA A 239 -21.33 -20.92 -0.16
N LEU A 240 -20.57 -21.38 -1.16
CA LEU A 240 -19.20 -21.84 -0.97
C LEU A 240 -18.27 -20.71 -0.53
N SER A 241 -18.41 -19.52 -1.12
CA SER A 241 -17.60 -18.36 -0.73
C SER A 241 -17.90 -17.85 0.67
N SER A 242 -19.16 -17.94 1.14
CA SER A 242 -19.53 -17.42 2.47
C SER A 242 -19.12 -18.32 3.63
N HIS A 243 -18.92 -19.62 3.38
CA HIS A 243 -18.58 -20.63 4.41
C HIS A 243 -17.16 -21.17 4.28
N PHE A 244 -16.33 -20.49 3.50
CA PHE A 244 -14.93 -20.87 3.30
C PHE A 244 -14.08 -20.43 4.49
N HIS A 245 -13.34 -21.39 5.03
CA HIS A 245 -12.33 -21.18 6.06
C HIS A 245 -10.99 -21.69 5.54
N GLY A 246 -10.11 -20.75 5.18
CA GLY A 246 -8.77 -21.06 4.73
C GLY A 246 -7.97 -21.82 5.80
N ILE A 247 -7.26 -22.86 5.36
CA ILE A 247 -6.33 -23.60 6.22
C ILE A 247 -4.91 -23.32 5.69
N PRO A 248 -4.03 -22.71 6.49
CA PRO A 248 -2.64 -22.51 6.10
C PRO A 248 -1.98 -23.82 5.68
N ASP A 249 -1.13 -23.76 4.64
CA ASP A 249 -0.41 -24.90 4.06
C ASP A 249 -1.27 -25.98 3.37
N ILE A 250 -2.55 -25.71 3.07
CA ILE A 250 -3.41 -26.57 2.23
C ILE A 250 -3.62 -25.93 0.85
N SER A 251 -3.29 -26.68 -0.20
CA SER A 251 -3.56 -26.32 -1.60
C SER A 251 -4.30 -27.46 -2.30
N VAL A 252 -5.59 -27.27 -2.58
CA VAL A 252 -6.49 -28.31 -3.09
C VAL A 252 -7.36 -27.81 -4.24
N ARG A 253 -7.76 -28.73 -5.11
CA ARG A 253 -8.47 -28.45 -6.37
C ARG A 253 -9.54 -29.51 -6.55
N PHE A 254 -10.80 -29.08 -6.59
CA PHE A 254 -11.97 -29.95 -6.73
C PHE A 254 -12.69 -29.66 -8.05
N THR A 255 -13.26 -30.70 -8.64
CA THR A 255 -14.29 -30.58 -9.69
C THR A 255 -15.58 -31.23 -9.19
N LEU A 256 -16.66 -30.47 -9.14
CA LEU A 256 -18.02 -30.97 -8.88
C LEU A 256 -18.78 -31.05 -10.20
N GLU A 257 -19.09 -32.25 -10.65
CA GLU A 257 -19.95 -32.53 -11.79
C GLU A 257 -21.38 -32.75 -11.28
N ILE A 258 -22.26 -31.79 -11.55
CA ILE A 258 -23.68 -31.80 -11.18
C ILE A 258 -24.42 -32.53 -12.29
N THR A 259 -24.72 -33.80 -12.06
CA THR A 259 -25.12 -34.75 -13.12
C THR A 259 -26.50 -34.47 -13.73
N ASP A 260 -27.39 -33.82 -13.00
CA ASP A 260 -28.75 -33.45 -13.39
C ASP A 260 -28.86 -32.05 -14.00
N GLU A 261 -27.85 -31.19 -13.83
CA GLU A 261 -27.79 -29.86 -14.45
C GLU A 261 -26.79 -29.78 -15.61
N ASP A 262 -26.03 -30.86 -15.88
CA ASP A 262 -24.91 -30.92 -16.84
C ASP A 262 -23.91 -29.77 -16.65
N ARG A 263 -23.65 -29.42 -15.38
CA ARG A 263 -22.77 -28.32 -14.97
C ARG A 263 -21.56 -28.85 -14.20
N CYS A 264 -20.41 -28.22 -14.42
CA CYS A 264 -19.17 -28.53 -13.71
C CYS A 264 -18.69 -27.30 -12.94
N LEU A 265 -18.55 -27.42 -11.62
CA LEU A 265 -17.96 -26.39 -10.78
C LEU A 265 -16.51 -26.73 -10.46
N TYR A 266 -15.60 -25.82 -10.78
CA TYR A 266 -14.17 -25.92 -10.53
C TYR A 266 -13.81 -25.04 -9.33
N ILE A 267 -13.27 -25.66 -8.29
CA ILE A 267 -12.95 -25.03 -7.02
C ILE A 267 -11.44 -25.14 -6.79
N THR A 268 -10.79 -24.03 -6.50
CA THR A 268 -9.38 -23.96 -6.08
C THR A 268 -9.33 -23.28 -4.72
N ALA A 269 -8.75 -23.96 -3.73
CA ALA A 269 -8.47 -23.39 -2.42
C ALA A 269 -6.97 -23.47 -2.17
N ASP A 270 -6.34 -22.32 -1.96
CA ASP A 270 -4.91 -22.19 -1.71
C ASP A 270 -4.68 -21.30 -0.49
N GLY A 271 -4.41 -21.92 0.66
CA GLY A 271 -4.37 -21.23 1.95
C GLY A 271 -5.70 -20.53 2.26
N ASP A 272 -5.68 -19.20 2.25
CA ASP A 272 -6.84 -18.33 2.53
C ASP A 272 -7.52 -17.79 1.26
N ILE A 273 -7.09 -18.24 0.07
CA ILE A 273 -7.64 -17.79 -1.21
C ILE A 273 -8.56 -18.88 -1.79
N LEU A 274 -9.82 -18.53 -2.02
CA LEU A 274 -10.79 -19.38 -2.72
C LEU A 274 -11.11 -18.81 -4.10
N HIS A 275 -11.09 -19.69 -5.11
CA HIS A 275 -11.56 -19.39 -6.46
C HIS A 275 -12.53 -20.46 -6.96
N CYS A 276 -13.76 -20.07 -7.29
CA CYS A 276 -14.83 -20.94 -7.79
C CYS A 276 -15.31 -20.47 -9.17
N THR A 277 -15.42 -21.37 -10.13
CA THR A 277 -15.88 -21.02 -11.50
C THR A 277 -16.57 -22.20 -12.17
N TYR A 278 -17.52 -21.93 -13.07
CA TYR A 278 -18.13 -22.94 -13.93
C TYR A 278 -17.36 -23.18 -15.23
N LYS A 279 -16.43 -22.27 -15.59
CA LYS A 279 -15.57 -22.45 -16.77
C LYS A 279 -14.29 -23.18 -16.37
N GLN A 280 -13.96 -24.25 -17.09
CA GLN A 280 -12.74 -25.02 -16.82
C GLN A 280 -11.49 -24.13 -16.98
N PRO A 281 -10.68 -23.93 -15.92
CA PRO A 281 -9.45 -23.15 -16.05
C PRO A 281 -8.47 -23.83 -17.00
N LYS A 282 -7.71 -23.05 -17.79
CA LYS A 282 -6.65 -23.59 -18.65
C LYS A 282 -5.61 -24.34 -17.79
N ASN A 283 -5.28 -25.57 -18.17
CA ASN A 283 -4.39 -26.48 -17.43
C ASN A 283 -4.87 -26.84 -16.00
N PHE A 284 -6.19 -26.89 -15.77
CA PHE A 284 -6.73 -27.33 -14.49
C PHE A 284 -6.66 -28.86 -14.33
N GLU A 285 -5.80 -29.31 -13.42
CA GLU A 285 -5.74 -30.71 -12.98
C GLU A 285 -6.38 -30.84 -11.59
N PRO A 286 -7.61 -31.38 -11.49
CA PRO A 286 -8.25 -31.57 -10.19
C PRO A 286 -7.53 -32.65 -9.39
N HIS A 287 -7.40 -32.42 -8.09
CA HIS A 287 -6.94 -33.46 -7.17
C HIS A 287 -8.03 -34.52 -6.96
N VAL A 288 -9.30 -34.11 -7.00
CA VAL A 288 -10.46 -35.01 -7.00
C VAL A 288 -11.60 -34.43 -7.83
N THR A 289 -12.25 -35.30 -8.60
CA THR A 289 -13.47 -35.03 -9.37
C THR A 289 -14.62 -35.82 -8.76
N MET A 290 -15.77 -35.18 -8.56
CA MET A 290 -16.92 -35.76 -7.89
C MET A 290 -18.18 -35.56 -8.69
N LYS A 291 -18.98 -36.61 -8.81
CA LYS A 291 -20.28 -36.59 -9.46
C LYS A 291 -21.37 -36.69 -8.40
N LEU A 292 -22.28 -35.72 -8.41
CA LEU A 292 -23.43 -35.68 -7.52
C LEU A 292 -24.65 -35.07 -8.22
N LYS A 293 -25.81 -35.13 -7.57
CA LYS A 293 -27.02 -34.41 -8.01
C LYS A 293 -27.10 -33.04 -7.34
N ALA A 294 -27.80 -32.10 -7.97
CA ALA A 294 -28.04 -30.74 -7.44
C ALA A 294 -28.74 -30.77 -6.07
N GLU A 295 -29.70 -31.69 -5.88
CA GLU A 295 -30.37 -31.90 -4.60
C GLU A 295 -29.37 -32.23 -3.48
N LEU A 296 -28.41 -33.12 -3.75
CA LEU A 296 -27.38 -33.51 -2.78
C LEU A 296 -26.39 -32.39 -2.51
N LEU A 297 -26.03 -31.60 -3.54
CA LEU A 297 -25.18 -30.42 -3.37
C LEU A 297 -25.86 -29.38 -2.47
N THR A 298 -27.16 -29.19 -2.65
CA THR A 298 -27.99 -28.30 -1.82
C THR A 298 -28.02 -28.77 -0.37
N GLN A 299 -28.22 -30.08 -0.11
CA GLN A 299 -28.17 -30.65 1.24
C GLN A 299 -26.81 -30.45 1.91
N ILE A 300 -25.72 -30.55 1.15
CA ILE A 300 -24.36 -30.30 1.67
C ILE A 300 -24.19 -28.83 2.07
N ILE A 301 -24.62 -27.92 1.21
CA ILE A 301 -24.54 -26.47 1.44
C ILE A 301 -25.40 -26.01 2.63
N HIS A 302 -26.51 -26.70 2.92
CA HIS A 302 -27.38 -26.41 4.06
C HIS A 302 -26.98 -27.17 5.35
N GLY A 303 -25.82 -27.85 5.36
CA GLY A 303 -25.32 -28.55 6.55
C GLY A 303 -26.07 -29.85 6.90
N GLU A 304 -27.02 -30.30 6.07
CA GLU A 304 -27.83 -31.51 6.34
C GLU A 304 -27.00 -32.80 6.21
N THR A 305 -25.94 -32.78 5.39
CA THR A 305 -24.98 -33.88 5.24
C THR A 305 -23.62 -33.38 4.81
N THR A 306 -22.54 -34.04 5.23
CA THR A 306 -21.18 -33.71 4.77
C THR A 306 -20.87 -34.41 3.43
N LEU A 307 -19.95 -33.86 2.66
CA LEU A 307 -19.51 -34.47 1.40
C LEU A 307 -18.85 -35.84 1.65
N GLN A 308 -18.08 -36.00 2.72
CA GLN A 308 -17.51 -37.29 3.10
C GLN A 308 -18.58 -38.33 3.42
N SER A 309 -19.64 -37.96 4.16
CA SER A 309 -20.76 -38.85 4.46
C SER A 309 -21.50 -39.28 3.19
N ALA A 310 -21.78 -38.32 2.31
CA ALA A 310 -22.46 -38.56 1.03
C ALA A 310 -21.66 -39.48 0.08
N PHE A 311 -20.33 -39.41 0.12
CA PHE A 311 -19.46 -40.37 -0.56
C PHE A 311 -19.53 -41.77 0.08
N ARG A 312 -19.52 -41.86 1.42
CA ARG A 312 -19.60 -43.15 2.14
C ARG A 312 -20.93 -43.88 1.96
N THR A 313 -22.03 -43.16 1.78
CA THR A 313 -23.35 -43.74 1.51
C THR A 313 -23.57 -44.12 0.05
N GLY A 314 -22.60 -43.83 -0.84
CA GLY A 314 -22.66 -44.15 -2.26
C GLY A 314 -23.43 -43.12 -3.10
N ASN A 315 -23.82 -41.99 -2.52
CA ASN A 315 -24.57 -40.94 -3.21
C ASN A 315 -23.68 -39.97 -4.01
N VAL A 316 -22.37 -39.98 -3.75
CA VAL A 316 -21.34 -39.25 -4.52
C VAL A 316 -20.38 -40.25 -5.14
N ILE A 317 -20.09 -40.10 -6.43
CA ILE A 317 -19.03 -40.87 -7.11
C ILE A 317 -17.80 -39.98 -7.22
N ALA A 318 -16.69 -40.34 -6.57
CA ALA A 318 -15.44 -39.59 -6.63
C ALA A 318 -14.36 -40.34 -7.43
N LYS A 319 -13.47 -39.59 -8.10
CA LYS A 319 -12.31 -40.07 -8.85
C LYS A 319 -11.12 -39.15 -8.57
N GLY A 320 -10.01 -39.69 -8.06
CA GLY A 320 -8.82 -38.92 -7.68
C GLY A 320 -8.32 -39.31 -6.30
N ASP A 321 -7.72 -38.35 -5.57
CA ASP A 321 -7.26 -38.57 -4.20
C ASP A 321 -8.40 -38.39 -3.18
N PHE A 322 -8.94 -39.51 -2.71
CA PHE A 322 -10.02 -39.55 -1.73
C PHE A 322 -9.66 -39.00 -0.36
N LYS A 323 -8.37 -38.86 -0.02
CA LYS A 323 -7.96 -38.29 1.28
C LYS A 323 -8.38 -36.82 1.41
N ILE A 324 -8.52 -36.13 0.29
CA ILE A 324 -8.83 -34.70 0.19
C ILE A 324 -10.34 -34.42 0.36
N LEU A 325 -11.20 -35.46 0.34
CA LEU A 325 -12.63 -35.31 0.64
C LEU A 325 -12.88 -34.75 2.03
N ARG A 326 -12.07 -35.18 3.02
CA ARG A 326 -12.12 -34.62 4.37
C ARG A 326 -11.72 -33.15 4.40
N SER A 327 -10.75 -32.76 3.57
CA SER A 327 -10.32 -31.36 3.46
C SER A 327 -11.43 -30.47 2.91
N PHE A 328 -12.32 -30.98 2.05
CA PHE A 328 -13.49 -30.22 1.60
C PHE A 328 -14.40 -29.85 2.77
N ASP A 329 -14.77 -30.83 3.61
CA ASP A 329 -15.62 -30.57 4.79
C ASP A 329 -14.92 -29.72 5.86
N GLU A 330 -13.58 -29.73 5.91
CA GLU A 330 -12.80 -28.85 6.81
C GLU A 330 -12.70 -27.41 6.29
N LEU A 331 -12.59 -27.22 4.96
CA LEU A 331 -12.53 -25.91 4.28
C LEU A 331 -13.90 -25.23 4.17
N PHE A 332 -14.98 -26.00 4.03
CA PHE A 332 -16.33 -25.48 3.89
C PHE A 332 -17.19 -25.96 5.06
N ARG A 333 -17.34 -25.09 6.07
CA ARG A 333 -18.14 -25.40 7.27
C ARG A 333 -19.54 -24.86 7.11
N PHE A 334 -20.42 -25.69 6.59
CA PHE A 334 -21.85 -25.41 6.52
C PHE A 334 -22.50 -25.78 7.86
N GLU A 335 -23.20 -24.84 8.50
CA GLU A 335 -23.90 -25.03 9.78
C GLU A 335 -25.40 -25.30 9.61
#